data_AF-P0CH40-F1
#
_entry.id   AF-P0CH40-F1
#
_cell.length_a   1.000
_cell.length_b   1.000
_cell.length_c   1.000
_cell.angle_alpha   90.00
_cell.angle_beta   90.00
_cell.angle_gamma   90.00
#
_symmetry.space_group_name_H-M   'P 1'
#
loop_
_entity.id
_entity.type
_entity.pdbx_description
1 polymer ?
#
loop_
_entity_poly.entity_id
_entity_poly.type
_entity_poly.pdbx_seq_one_letter_code
_entity_poly.pdbx_strand_id
1 'polypeptide(L)' 'KKDGYPVNMEECRYNCWKNAYCDKLCKEKKGQSGYCYGWNLSCWCIGLPDNTNTKMNPFCQTAD' A
#
# COMPACT_ATOMS: atom_id res chain seq x y z
N LYS A 1 -14.10 2.80 -6.60
CA LYS A 1 -12.71 2.29 -6.54
C LYS A 1 -11.80 3.49 -6.36
N LYS A 2 -10.73 3.33 -5.59
CA LYS A 2 -9.75 4.39 -5.34
C LYS A 2 -8.32 3.90 -5.46
N ASP A 3 -7.43 4.84 -5.71
CA ASP A 3 -6.00 4.58 -5.72
C ASP A 3 -5.39 5.11 -4.42
N GLY A 4 -4.38 4.43 -3.90
CA GLY A 4 -3.75 4.86 -2.66
C GLY A 4 -2.76 3.87 -2.09
N TYR A 5 -2.10 4.30 -1.02
CA TYR A 5 -1.21 3.46 -0.22
C TYR A 5 -2.05 2.62 0.74
N PRO A 6 -2.20 1.30 0.55
CA PRO A 6 -2.86 0.47 1.54
C PRO A 6 -2.04 0.46 2.83
N VAL A 7 -2.74 0.33 3.95
CA VAL A 7 -2.09 0.15 5.24
C VAL A 7 -2.38 -1.23 5.84
N ASN A 8 -1.45 -1.70 6.67
CA ASN A 8 -1.60 -2.92 7.44
C ASN A 8 -2.52 -2.68 8.65
N MET A 9 -2.64 -3.66 9.55
CA MET A 9 -3.48 -3.55 10.75
C MET A 9 -2.98 -2.49 11.74
N GLU A 10 -1.71 -2.13 11.68
CA GLU A 10 -1.08 -1.06 12.49
C GLU A 10 -1.21 0.31 11.81
N GLU A 11 -1.96 0.38 10.71
CA GLU A 11 -2.09 1.56 9.86
C GLU A 11 -0.76 2.02 9.25
N CYS A 12 0.21 1.11 9.12
CA CYS A 12 1.48 1.35 8.46
C CYS A 12 1.40 1.01 6.97
N ARG A 13 2.04 1.84 6.13
CA ARG A 13 2.19 1.53 4.71
C ARG A 13 3.07 0.29 4.53
N TYR A 14 2.74 -0.51 3.53
CA TYR A 14 3.57 -1.66 3.18
C TYR A 14 4.84 -1.21 2.46
N ASN A 15 5.99 -1.38 3.11
CA ASN A 15 7.29 -1.15 2.50
C ASN A 15 7.54 -2.13 1.35
N CYS A 16 8.28 -1.68 0.33
CA CYS A 16 8.52 -2.44 -0.88
C CYS A 16 9.93 -2.21 -1.44
N TRP A 17 10.46 -3.27 -2.06
CA TRP A 17 11.67 -3.23 -2.88
C TRP A 17 11.44 -3.72 -4.31
N LYS A 18 10.30 -4.35 -4.57
CA LYS A 18 9.96 -4.95 -5.87
C LYS A 18 8.51 -4.67 -6.20
N ASN A 19 8.22 -4.30 -7.45
CA ASN A 19 6.86 -4.07 -7.93
C ASN A 19 5.97 -5.30 -7.78
N ALA A 20 6.51 -6.50 -8.01
CA ALA A 20 5.76 -7.75 -7.89
C ALA A 20 5.16 -7.99 -6.50
N TYR A 21 5.82 -7.50 -5.44
CA TYR A 21 5.29 -7.58 -4.07
C TYR A 21 4.04 -6.72 -3.93
N CYS A 22 4.10 -5.47 -4.39
CA CYS A 22 2.96 -4.56 -4.35
C CYS A 22 1.83 -5.03 -5.26
N ASP A 23 2.13 -5.52 -6.46
CA ASP A 23 1.10 -6.05 -7.37
C ASP A 23 0.30 -7.19 -6.73
N LYS A 24 1.02 -8.16 -6.13
CA LYS A 24 0.38 -9.27 -5.40
C LYS A 24 -0.44 -8.75 -4.21
N LEU A 25 0.14 -7.91 -3.36
CA LEU A 25 -0.52 -7.35 -2.18
C LEU A 25 -1.80 -6.59 -2.57
N CYS A 26 -1.74 -5.75 -3.60
CA CYS A 26 -2.88 -4.97 -4.05
C CYS A 26 -3.98 -5.87 -4.61
N LYS A 27 -3.64 -6.92 -5.37
CA LYS A 27 -4.62 -7.93 -5.83
C LYS A 27 -5.25 -8.70 -4.68
N GLU A 28 -4.46 -9.07 -3.67
CA GLU A 28 -4.97 -9.71 -2.44
C GLU A 28 -5.98 -8.81 -1.71
N LYS A 29 -5.72 -7.50 -1.69
CA LYS A 29 -6.63 -6.46 -1.16
C LYS A 29 -7.79 -6.10 -2.11
N LYS A 30 -8.06 -6.93 -3.13
CA LYS A 30 -9.13 -6.74 -4.14
C LYS A 30 -8.94 -5.50 -5.04
N GLY A 31 -7.71 -4.98 -5.11
CA GLY A 31 -7.29 -3.99 -6.09
C GLY A 31 -7.07 -4.57 -7.48
N GLN A 32 -6.79 -3.71 -8.46
CA GLN A 32 -6.50 -4.12 -9.84
C GLN A 32 -5.03 -4.48 -10.03
N SER A 33 -4.14 -3.64 -9.52
CA SER A 33 -2.68 -3.83 -9.58
C SER A 33 -2.00 -2.96 -8.54
N GLY A 34 -0.70 -3.12 -8.41
CA GLY A 34 0.13 -2.39 -7.47
C GLY A 34 1.56 -2.26 -7.95
N TYR A 35 2.22 -1.21 -7.52
CA TYR A 35 3.64 -1.01 -7.79
C TYR A 35 4.32 -0.35 -6.59
N CYS A 36 5.64 -0.47 -6.57
CA CYS A 36 6.46 0.10 -5.51
C CYS A 36 6.76 1.56 -5.84
N TYR A 37 6.31 2.48 -4.99
CA TYR A 37 6.58 3.91 -5.17
C TYR A 37 7.98 4.24 -4.66
N GLY A 38 8.93 4.44 -5.58
CA GLY A 38 10.35 4.58 -5.26
C GLY A 38 10.69 5.74 -4.31
N TRP A 39 9.87 6.79 -4.26
CA TRP A 39 10.12 7.95 -3.39
C TRP A 39 10.04 7.62 -1.89
N ASN A 40 9.11 6.75 -1.49
CA ASN A 40 8.88 6.38 -0.09
C ASN A 40 9.01 4.87 0.15
N LEU A 41 9.55 4.12 -0.84
CA LEU A 41 9.60 2.66 -0.85
C LEU A 41 8.30 2.03 -0.35
N SER A 42 7.16 2.59 -0.75
CA SER A 42 5.83 2.20 -0.24
C SER A 42 4.99 1.65 -1.39
N CYS A 43 4.20 0.60 -1.14
CA CYS A 43 3.30 0.08 -2.15
C CYS A 43 2.17 1.05 -2.45
N TRP A 44 1.98 1.35 -3.73
CA TRP A 44 0.83 2.07 -4.24
C TRP A 44 -0.07 1.09 -4.98
N CYS A 45 -1.36 1.07 -4.63
CA CYS A 45 -2.35 0.23 -5.28
C CYS A 45 -3.28 1.06 -6.17
N ILE A 46 -3.60 0.48 -7.33
CA ILE A 46 -4.58 1.01 -8.27
C ILE A 46 -5.86 0.21 -8.15
N GLY A 47 -7.00 0.90 -8.09
CA GLY A 47 -8.33 0.30 -8.13
C GLY A 47 -8.70 -0.49 -6.89
N LEU A 48 -8.22 -0.08 -5.71
CA LEU A 48 -8.66 -0.63 -4.42
C LEU A 48 -10.17 -0.40 -4.19
N PRO A 49 -10.81 -1.27 -3.40
CA PRO A 49 -12.13 -0.99 -2.85
C PRO A 49 -12.17 0.36 -2.12
N ASP A 50 -13.29 1.08 -2.24
CA ASP A 50 -13.45 2.40 -1.59
C ASP A 50 -13.33 2.30 -0.05
N ASN A 51 -13.67 1.13 0.50
CA ASN A 51 -13.55 0.80 1.92
C ASN A 51 -12.13 0.41 2.38
N THR A 52 -11.12 0.35 1.49
CA THR A 52 -9.75 0.02 1.91
C THR A 52 -9.16 1.15 2.74
N ASN A 53 -8.59 0.85 3.90
CA ASN A 53 -7.87 1.86 4.67
C ASN A 53 -6.58 2.27 3.92
N THR A 54 -6.46 3.57 3.67
CA THR A 54 -5.30 4.20 3.02
C THR A 54 -4.76 5.36 3.85
N LYS A 55 -5.18 5.47 5.12
CA LYS A 55 -4.66 6.47 6.05
C LYS A 55 -3.45 5.87 6.76
N MET A 56 -2.30 6.49 6.59
CA MET A 56 -1.11 6.10 7.32
C MET A 56 -1.15 6.68 8.74
N ASN A 57 -0.88 5.84 9.72
CA ASN A 57 -0.61 6.26 11.07
C ASN A 57 0.77 6.95 11.14
N PRO A 58 0.86 8.19 11.67
CA PRO A 58 2.13 8.91 11.79
C PRO A 58 3.19 8.16 12.60
N PHE A 59 2.80 7.28 13.53
CA PHE A 59 3.73 6.46 14.32
C PHE A 59 4.47 5.40 13.48
N CYS A 60 4.02 5.12 12.26
CA CYS A 60 4.70 4.18 11.36
C CYS A 60 5.91 4.81 10.65
N GLN A 61 6.11 6.12 10.74
CA GLN A 61 7.28 6.78 10.14
C GLN A 61 8.60 6.43 10.83
N THR A 62 8.56 5.83 12.03
CA THR A 62 9.73 5.58 12.89
C THR A 62 10.11 4.10 13.02
N ALA A 63 9.68 3.24 12.09
CA ALA A 63 10.22 1.88 11.99
C ALA A 63 11.29 1.84 10.89
N ASP A 64 12.36 2.61 11.08
CA ASP A 64 13.67 2.33 10.51
C ASP A 64 14.37 1.17 11.25
#